data_AF-A0A935ZXK5-F1
#
_entry.id   AF-A0A935ZXK5-F1
#
_cell.length_a   1.000
_cell.length_b   1.000
_cell.length_c   1.000
_cell.angle_alpha   90.00
_cell.angle_beta   90.00
_cell.angle_gamma   90.00
#
_symmetry.space_group_name_H-M   'P 1'
#
loop_
_entity.id
_entity.type
_entity.pdbx_description
1 polymer ?
#
loop_
_entity_poly.entity_id
_entity_poly.type
_entity_poly.pdbx_seq_one_letter_code
_entity_poly.pdbx_strand_id
1 'polypeptide(L)'
;MLRPAVHKYAPVAADILLDHLLFKNWNRYVDKDYDEFADHIYQLLLSQLNFFPDKAKFITERMVNGLWLNQYKSIEGIQDVMTRMNRKATFEVDFNQSVQVFTDQFEIFEHHFLSFFDDMFIAAQQWTNLQSEMK
;
A
#
# COMPACT_ATOMS: atom_id res chain seq x y z
N MET A 1 9.09 -16.30 2.18
CA MET A 1 8.24 -16.43 0.98
C MET A 1 8.79 -15.62 -0.19
N LEU A 2 9.00 -14.29 -0.07
CA LEU A 2 9.38 -13.44 -1.22
C LEU A 2 10.89 -13.37 -1.57
N ARG A 3 11.78 -13.59 -0.59
CA ARG A 3 13.24 -13.44 -0.77
C ARG A 3 13.85 -14.31 -1.90
N PRO A 4 13.38 -15.54 -2.16
CA PRO A 4 13.85 -16.31 -3.30
C PRO A 4 13.50 -15.67 -4.66
N ALA A 5 12.36 -14.99 -4.79
CA ALA A 5 11.87 -14.41 -6.04
C ALA A 5 12.47 -13.03 -6.34
N VAL A 6 12.56 -12.17 -5.34
CA VAL A 6 12.98 -10.75 -5.53
C VAL A 6 14.20 -10.36 -4.69
N HIS A 7 14.87 -11.32 -4.08
CA HIS A 7 16.12 -11.14 -3.34
C HIS A 7 16.03 -10.03 -2.27
N LYS A 8 16.91 -9.04 -2.35
CA LYS A 8 16.97 -7.90 -1.43
C LYS A 8 15.81 -6.93 -1.59
N TYR A 9 15.04 -7.04 -2.67
CA TYR A 9 13.83 -6.24 -2.89
C TYR A 9 12.59 -6.87 -2.25
N ALA A 10 12.73 -7.98 -1.53
CA ALA A 10 11.62 -8.60 -0.80
C ALA A 10 10.88 -7.64 0.14
N PRO A 11 11.54 -6.73 0.89
CA PRO A 11 10.83 -5.74 1.70
C PRO A 11 9.99 -4.77 0.84
N VAL A 12 10.56 -4.28 -0.27
CA VAL A 12 9.85 -3.37 -1.19
C VAL A 12 8.64 -4.05 -1.82
N ALA A 13 8.77 -5.32 -2.21
CA ALA A 13 7.65 -6.09 -2.72
C ALA A 13 6.61 -6.35 -1.62
N ALA A 14 7.04 -6.66 -0.40
CA ALA A 14 6.15 -6.86 0.73
C ALA A 14 5.30 -5.62 0.99
N ASP A 15 5.88 -4.41 1.01
CA ASP A 15 5.14 -3.16 1.25
C ASP A 15 3.94 -3.03 0.29
N ILE A 16 4.16 -3.24 -1.02
CA ILE A 16 3.11 -3.16 -2.05
C ILE A 16 2.05 -4.25 -1.89
N LEU A 17 2.45 -5.48 -1.54
CA LEU A 17 1.54 -6.60 -1.37
C LEU A 17 0.70 -6.47 -0.10
N LEU A 18 1.28 -5.93 0.98
CA LEU A 18 0.57 -5.64 2.21
C LEU A 18 -0.42 -4.49 2.02
N ASP A 19 -0.10 -3.47 1.21
CA ASP A 19 -1.06 -2.42 0.83
C ASP A 19 -2.29 -3.00 0.10
N HIS A 20 -2.10 -4.02 -0.74
CA HIS A 20 -3.21 -4.75 -1.37
C HIS A 20 -4.05 -5.53 -0.36
N LEU A 21 -3.43 -6.23 0.59
CA LEU A 21 -4.15 -6.94 1.65
C LEU A 21 -4.91 -5.98 2.57
N LEU A 22 -4.34 -4.80 2.84
CA LEU A 22 -5.00 -3.74 3.58
C LEU A 22 -6.25 -3.25 2.85
N PHE A 23 -6.15 -2.97 1.54
CA PHE A 23 -7.32 -2.64 0.73
C PHE A 23 -8.37 -3.75 0.76
N LYS A 24 -7.96 -5.00 0.50
CA LYS A 24 -8.88 -6.15 0.46
C LYS A 24 -9.66 -6.31 1.78
N ASN A 25 -9.00 -6.04 2.90
CA ASN A 25 -9.56 -6.15 4.24
C ASN A 25 -10.00 -4.78 4.81
N TRP A 26 -10.14 -3.75 3.98
CA TRP A 26 -10.38 -2.37 4.41
C TRP A 26 -11.56 -2.23 5.38
N ASN A 27 -12.71 -2.83 5.01
CA ASN A 27 -13.95 -2.78 5.79
C ASN A 27 -13.87 -3.51 7.15
N ARG A 28 -12.77 -4.22 7.44
CA ARG A 28 -12.50 -4.79 8.76
C ARG A 28 -12.01 -3.73 9.75
N TYR A 29 -11.34 -2.70 9.25
CA TYR A 29 -10.60 -1.73 10.06
C TYR A 29 -11.18 -0.32 9.97
N VAL A 30 -11.86 0.00 8.87
CA VAL A 30 -12.34 1.35 8.58
C VAL A 30 -13.79 1.28 8.12
N ASP A 31 -14.67 2.01 8.80
CA ASP A 31 -16.10 2.06 8.47
C ASP A 31 -16.41 2.91 7.24
N LYS A 32 -15.46 3.76 6.82
CA LYS A 32 -15.58 4.63 5.65
C LYS A 32 -15.33 3.84 4.37
N ASP A 33 -16.10 4.11 3.31
CA ASP A 33 -15.85 3.55 1.99
C ASP A 33 -14.44 3.92 1.46
N TYR A 34 -13.78 2.96 0.81
CA TYR A 34 -12.42 3.16 0.33
C TYR A 34 -12.35 4.21 -0.79
N ASP A 35 -13.36 4.30 -1.65
CA ASP A 35 -13.36 5.21 -2.80
C ASP A 35 -13.58 6.64 -2.31
N GLU A 36 -14.48 6.82 -1.35
CA GLU A 36 -14.63 8.09 -0.62
C GLU A 36 -13.36 8.48 0.13
N PHE A 37 -12.60 7.51 0.64
CA PHE A 37 -11.29 7.77 1.24
C PHE A 37 -10.27 8.21 0.19
N ALA A 38 -10.09 7.44 -0.88
CA ALA A 38 -9.12 7.71 -1.92
C ALA A 38 -9.37 9.07 -2.59
N ASP A 39 -10.61 9.37 -2.94
CA ASP A 39 -11.02 10.64 -3.54
C ASP A 39 -10.75 11.81 -2.59
N HIS A 40 -11.05 11.64 -1.30
CA HIS A 40 -10.72 12.65 -0.30
C HIS A 40 -9.21 12.90 -0.21
N ILE A 41 -8.39 11.84 -0.23
CA ILE A 41 -6.92 11.98 -0.22
C ILE A 41 -6.43 12.71 -1.47
N TYR A 42 -6.94 12.37 -2.66
CA TYR A 42 -6.56 13.07 -3.89
C TYR A 42 -6.91 14.56 -3.84
N GLN A 43 -8.14 14.90 -3.41
CA GLN A 43 -8.57 16.29 -3.25
C GLN A 43 -7.71 17.03 -2.23
N LEU A 44 -7.40 16.41 -1.11
CA LEU A 44 -6.54 16.98 -0.08
C LEU A 44 -5.15 17.28 -0.64
N LEU A 45 -4.52 16.31 -1.30
CA LEU A 45 -3.20 16.47 -1.92
C LEU A 45 -3.18 17.60 -2.95
N LEU A 46 -4.19 17.66 -3.84
CA LEU A 46 -4.32 18.73 -4.82
C LEU A 46 -4.49 20.11 -4.17
N SER A 47 -5.25 20.21 -3.08
CA SER A 47 -5.48 21.46 -2.36
C SER A 47 -4.21 22.04 -1.71
N GLN A 48 -3.21 21.18 -1.45
CA GLN A 48 -1.97 21.55 -0.75
C GLN A 48 -0.76 21.68 -1.69
N LEU A 49 -0.94 21.51 -3.02
CA LEU A 49 0.19 21.51 -3.97
C LEU A 49 1.08 22.75 -3.89
N ASN A 50 0.53 23.90 -3.51
CA ASN A 50 1.30 25.15 -3.40
C ASN A 50 2.33 25.13 -2.27
N PHE A 51 2.20 24.23 -1.30
CA PHE A 51 3.16 24.05 -0.20
C PHE A 51 4.22 23.00 -0.51
N PHE A 52 4.12 22.30 -1.64
CA PHE A 52 5.02 21.21 -1.98
C PHE A 52 6.24 21.73 -2.77
N PRO A 53 7.45 21.23 -2.47
CA PRO A 53 8.60 21.42 -3.36
C PRO A 53 8.30 20.86 -4.76
N ASP A 54 8.90 21.42 -5.81
CA ASP A 54 8.61 21.09 -7.22
C ASP A 54 8.59 19.58 -7.52
N LYS A 55 9.55 18.83 -6.96
CA LYS A 55 9.62 17.38 -7.12
C LYS A 55 8.40 16.67 -6.52
N ALA A 56 7.96 17.09 -5.34
CA ALA A 56 6.80 16.51 -4.67
C ALA A 56 5.51 16.89 -5.39
N LYS A 57 5.40 18.12 -5.89
CA LYS A 57 4.28 18.57 -6.74
C LYS A 57 4.13 17.68 -7.98
N PHE A 58 5.22 17.50 -8.73
CA PHE A 58 5.23 16.66 -9.93
C PHE A 58 4.82 15.21 -9.65
N ILE A 59 5.31 14.60 -8.57
CA ILE A 59 4.93 13.23 -8.19
C ILE A 59 3.45 13.16 -7.79
N THR A 60 2.97 14.15 -7.04
CA THR A 60 1.58 14.21 -6.57
C THR A 60 0.60 14.32 -7.74
N GLU A 61 0.87 15.21 -8.70
CA GLU A 61 0.05 15.33 -9.91
C GLU A 61 0.00 14.01 -10.70
N ARG A 62 1.12 13.29 -10.81
CA ARG A 62 1.15 11.97 -11.46
C ARG A 62 0.40 10.90 -10.68
N MET A 63 0.47 10.94 -9.35
CA MET A 63 -0.23 10.02 -8.46
C MET A 63 -1.74 10.16 -8.62
N VAL A 64 -2.23 11.40 -8.59
CA VAL A 64 -3.66 11.72 -8.75
C VAL A 64 -4.13 11.37 -10.16
N ASN A 65 -3.45 11.84 -11.20
CA ASN A 65 -3.83 11.55 -12.59
C ASN A 65 -3.77 10.06 -12.94
N GLY A 66 -2.89 9.30 -12.29
CA GLY A 66 -2.76 7.85 -12.48
C GLY A 66 -3.61 7.02 -11.52
N LEU A 67 -4.41 7.65 -10.65
CA LEU A 67 -5.25 7.01 -9.63
C LEU A 67 -4.48 5.92 -8.86
N TRP A 68 -3.29 6.23 -8.35
CA TRP A 68 -2.38 5.20 -7.82
C TRP A 68 -2.95 4.39 -6.65
N LEU A 69 -3.76 4.98 -5.77
CA LEU A 69 -4.43 4.25 -4.69
C LEU A 69 -5.37 3.15 -5.24
N ASN A 70 -5.96 3.37 -6.41
CA ASN A 70 -6.86 2.39 -7.03
C ASN A 70 -6.09 1.18 -7.59
N GLN A 71 -4.78 1.26 -7.73
CA GLN A 71 -3.96 0.15 -8.24
C GLN A 71 -3.87 -0.99 -7.22
N TYR A 72 -4.05 -0.71 -5.92
CA TYR A 72 -4.04 -1.74 -4.89
C TYR A 72 -5.34 -2.56 -4.87
N LYS A 73 -6.36 -2.20 -5.68
CA LYS A 73 -7.65 -2.89 -5.67
C LYS A 73 -7.65 -4.26 -6.34
N SER A 74 -6.65 -4.54 -7.17
CA SER A 74 -6.63 -5.71 -8.05
C SER A 74 -5.22 -6.28 -8.18
N ILE A 75 -5.14 -7.55 -8.56
CA ILE A 75 -3.86 -8.23 -8.83
C ILE A 75 -3.19 -7.61 -10.06
N GLU A 76 -3.97 -7.22 -11.04
CA GLU A 76 -3.51 -6.55 -12.25
C GLU A 76 -2.90 -5.18 -11.92
N GLY A 77 -3.56 -4.41 -11.05
CA GLY A 77 -3.06 -3.11 -10.60
C GLY A 77 -1.75 -3.21 -9.82
N ILE A 78 -1.59 -4.20 -8.94
CA ILE A 78 -0.30 -4.43 -8.26
C ILE A 78 0.77 -4.89 -9.25
N GLN A 79 0.43 -5.69 -10.26
CA GLN A 79 1.37 -6.11 -11.29
C GLN A 79 1.88 -4.91 -12.12
N ASP A 80 1.01 -3.95 -12.40
CA ASP A 80 1.38 -2.68 -13.02
C ASP A 80 2.31 -1.84 -12.12
N VAL A 81 2.05 -1.81 -10.81
CA VAL A 81 2.96 -1.16 -9.84
C VAL A 81 4.33 -1.84 -9.86
N MET A 82 4.38 -3.17 -9.76
CA MET A 82 5.62 -3.96 -9.76
C MET A 82 6.42 -3.77 -11.05
N THR A 83 5.75 -3.70 -12.19
CA THR A 83 6.38 -3.41 -13.48
C THR A 83 7.01 -2.01 -13.51
N ARG A 84 6.39 -1.01 -12.87
CA ARG A 84 7.01 0.32 -12.70
C ARG A 84 8.20 0.27 -11.74
N MET A 85 8.17 -0.61 -10.74
CA MET A 85 9.28 -0.79 -9.79
C MET A 85 10.51 -1.43 -10.43
N ASN A 86 10.33 -2.34 -11.40
CA ASN A 86 11.45 -2.86 -12.22
C ASN A 86 12.29 -1.72 -12.82
N ARG A 87 11.65 -0.64 -13.30
CA ARG A 87 12.36 0.52 -13.89
C ARG A 87 13.13 1.36 -12.87
N LYS A 88 12.80 1.25 -11.58
CA LYS A 88 13.45 1.96 -10.48
C LYS A 88 14.51 1.10 -9.78
N ALA A 89 14.57 -0.19 -10.07
CA ALA A 89 15.52 -1.09 -9.48
C ALA A 89 16.94 -0.80 -9.97
N THR A 90 17.89 -0.74 -9.04
CA THR A 90 19.32 -0.61 -9.34
C THR A 90 19.92 -1.93 -9.79
N PHE A 91 19.38 -3.05 -9.33
CA PHE A 91 19.87 -4.40 -9.63
C PHE A 91 18.82 -5.16 -10.41
N GLU A 92 19.27 -6.07 -11.26
CA GLU A 92 18.39 -6.93 -12.04
C GLU A 92 17.45 -7.70 -11.12
N VAL A 93 16.15 -7.54 -11.37
CA VAL A 93 15.05 -8.17 -10.65
C VAL A 93 13.82 -8.14 -11.55
N ASP A 94 12.96 -9.12 -11.39
CA ASP A 94 11.59 -9.03 -11.87
C ASP A 94 10.62 -9.06 -10.69
N PHE A 95 10.12 -7.89 -10.31
CA PHE A 95 9.12 -7.74 -9.26
C PHE A 95 7.83 -8.51 -9.55
N ASN A 96 7.50 -8.83 -10.81
CA ASN A 96 6.30 -9.61 -11.11
C ASN A 96 6.38 -11.04 -10.57
N GLN A 97 7.58 -11.58 -10.34
CA GLN A 97 7.73 -12.87 -9.65
C GLN A 97 7.19 -12.82 -8.22
N SER A 98 7.23 -11.66 -7.56
CA SER A 98 6.61 -11.51 -6.23
C SER A 98 5.08 -11.58 -6.29
N VAL A 99 4.46 -11.10 -7.37
CA VAL A 99 3.01 -11.21 -7.60
C VAL A 99 2.64 -12.67 -7.80
N GLN A 100 3.42 -13.43 -8.58
CA GLN A 100 3.17 -14.86 -8.77
C GLN A 100 3.25 -15.63 -7.45
N VAL A 101 4.32 -15.42 -6.66
CA VAL A 101 4.46 -16.07 -5.34
C VAL A 101 3.31 -15.68 -4.41
N PHE A 102 2.88 -14.41 -4.47
CA PHE A 102 1.76 -13.91 -3.68
C PHE A 102 0.44 -14.57 -4.07
N THR A 103 0.13 -14.69 -5.36
CA THR A 103 -1.10 -15.34 -5.82
C THR A 103 -1.12 -16.83 -5.51
N ASP A 104 0.02 -17.51 -5.67
CA ASP A 104 0.14 -18.95 -5.40
C ASP A 104 -0.02 -19.29 -3.91
N GLN A 105 0.31 -18.34 -3.03
CA GLN A 105 0.30 -18.51 -1.57
C GLN A 105 -0.64 -17.50 -0.89
N PHE A 106 -1.66 -17.03 -1.61
CA PHE A 106 -2.48 -15.89 -1.20
C PHE A 106 -3.05 -16.04 0.20
N GLU A 107 -3.62 -17.21 0.49
CA GLU A 107 -4.24 -17.53 1.79
C GLU A 107 -3.23 -17.47 2.94
N ILE A 108 -1.97 -17.87 2.71
CA ILE A 108 -0.90 -17.83 3.72
C ILE A 108 -0.51 -16.37 4.00
N PHE A 109 -0.37 -15.55 2.96
CA PHE A 109 -0.09 -14.13 3.11
C PHE A 109 -1.22 -13.41 3.85
N GLU A 110 -2.47 -13.64 3.44
CA GLU A 110 -3.62 -13.03 4.08
C GLU A 110 -3.76 -13.45 5.55
N HIS A 111 -3.57 -14.74 5.86
CA HIS A 111 -3.59 -15.23 7.24
C HIS A 111 -2.54 -14.54 8.11
N HIS A 112 -1.30 -14.45 7.65
CA HIS A 112 -0.24 -13.77 8.39
C HIS A 112 -0.50 -12.26 8.53
N PHE A 113 -1.01 -11.62 7.48
CA PHE A 113 -1.38 -10.23 7.52
C PHE A 113 -2.46 -9.97 8.57
N LEU A 114 -3.57 -10.71 8.54
CA LEU A 114 -4.67 -10.55 9.49
C LEU A 114 -4.20 -10.82 10.93
N SER A 115 -3.45 -11.91 11.15
CA SER A 115 -2.94 -12.26 12.47
C SER A 115 -2.06 -11.17 13.09
N PHE A 116 -1.29 -10.45 12.28
CA PHE A 116 -0.43 -9.38 12.77
C PHE A 116 -1.14 -8.02 12.82
N PHE A 117 -1.87 -7.68 11.76
CA PHE A 117 -2.46 -6.36 11.59
C PHE A 117 -3.63 -6.13 12.56
N ASP A 118 -4.39 -7.18 12.91
CA ASP A 118 -5.42 -7.08 13.95
C ASP A 118 -4.81 -6.63 15.29
N ASP A 119 -3.75 -7.29 15.75
CA ASP A 119 -3.06 -6.96 16.99
C ASP A 119 -2.47 -5.54 16.95
N MET A 120 -1.83 -5.19 15.83
CA MET A 120 -1.27 -3.86 15.61
C MET A 120 -2.35 -2.77 15.62
N PHE A 121 -3.49 -3.02 14.97
CA PHE A 121 -4.59 -2.07 14.87
C PHE A 121 -5.23 -1.82 16.25
N ILE A 122 -5.47 -2.88 17.03
CA ILE A 122 -5.97 -2.76 18.42
C ILE A 122 -5.00 -1.94 19.27
N ALA A 123 -3.70 -2.25 19.20
CA ALA A 123 -2.69 -1.51 19.95
C ALA A 123 -2.63 -0.02 19.56
N ALA A 124 -2.77 0.30 18.26
CA ALA A 124 -2.80 1.67 17.77
C ALA A 124 -4.05 2.45 18.24
N GLN A 125 -5.22 1.81 18.30
CA GLN A 125 -6.44 2.41 18.83
C GLN A 125 -6.31 2.70 20.33
N GLN A 126 -5.80 1.74 21.10
CA GLN A 126 -5.55 1.91 22.53
C GLN A 126 -4.59 3.08 22.79
N TRP A 127 -3.50 3.16 22.02
CA TRP A 127 -2.54 4.26 22.11
C TRP A 127 -3.21 5.62 21.85
N THR A 128 -4.03 5.72 20.80
CA THR A 128 -4.73 6.97 20.43
C THR A 128 -5.70 7.43 21.53
N ASN A 129 -6.40 6.48 22.15
CA ASN A 129 -7.35 6.78 23.24
C ASN A 129 -6.61 7.32 24.48
N LEU A 130 -5.49 6.68 24.87
CA LEU A 130 -4.67 7.14 25.99
C LEU A 130 -4.15 8.57 25.79
N GLN A 131 -3.73 8.94 24.58
CA GLN A 131 -3.27 10.30 24.29
C GLN A 131 -4.40 11.33 24.35
N SER A 132 -5.63 10.92 24.04
CA SER A 132 -6.81 11.79 24.09
C SER A 132 -7.25 12.08 25.53
N GLU A 133 -7.07 11.12 26.46
CA GLU A 133 -7.37 11.27 27.89
C GLU A 133 -6.35 12.12 28.66
N MET A 134 -5.14 12.30 28.12
CA MET A 134 -4.07 13.12 28.71
C MET A 134 -4.14 14.60 28.33
N LYS A 135 -5.07 15.00 27.44
CA LYS A 135 -5.32 16.39 27.05
C LYS A 135 -6.56 16.94 27.73
#